data_AF-X6N0L0-F1
#
_entry.id   AF-X6N0L0-F1
#
_cell.length_a   1.000
_cell.length_b   1.000
_cell.length_c   1.000
_cell.angle_alpha   90.00
_cell.angle_beta   90.00
_cell.angle_gamma   90.00
#
_symmetry.space_group_name_H-M   'P 1'
#
loop_
_entity.id
_entity.type
_entity.pdbx_description
1 polymer ?
#
loop_
_entity_poly.entity_id
_entity_poly.type
_entity_poly.pdbx_seq_one_letter_code
_entity_poly.pdbx_strand_id
1 'polypeptide(L)'
;MRTITKNLLLSRHLCCKSALTTLFLNSLRQKGQYGVFLVQQHQDYEFKKKLQGRKRTLPTSTPPPQFRHERLLIKQMVTASDIIQFLEKMPPQDMSVYAVAIKRCFELKQPNAFHQIIKLIHQKNISLSIIFCNTVLHYLGFWNKLDLQKKLFEQWFICKQFAPNTAHLDPDEISLNEMIKGCSKRGDVKQALYYFELLI
;
A
#
# COMPACT_ATOMS: atom_id res chain seq x y z
N MET A 1 0.55 -52.98 23.98
CA MET A 1 -0.04 -52.97 22.62
C MET A 1 -0.03 -51.54 22.09
N ARG A 2 0.65 -51.32 20.95
CA ARG A 2 0.83 -50.05 20.23
C ARG A 2 -0.29 -49.87 19.19
N THR A 3 -0.70 -48.62 18.96
CA THR A 3 -0.95 -47.93 17.67
C THR A 3 -1.49 -46.54 18.01
N ILE A 4 -0.73 -45.44 18.04
CA ILE A 4 -0.20 -44.59 16.95
C ILE A 4 -1.10 -44.52 15.70
N THR A 5 -1.81 -43.38 15.56
CA THR A 5 -2.44 -42.96 14.30
C THR A 5 -1.96 -41.57 13.89
N LYS A 6 -0.90 -41.62 13.09
CA LYS A 6 -0.44 -40.78 11.97
C LYS A 6 -0.99 -39.34 11.76
N ASN A 7 0.01 -38.46 11.62
CA ASN A 7 0.05 -37.18 10.91
C ASN A 7 -0.40 -37.26 9.43
N LEU A 8 -0.92 -36.12 8.94
CA LEU A 8 -0.93 -35.64 7.54
C LEU A 8 -0.85 -34.09 7.64
N LEU A 9 0.32 -33.43 7.43
CA LEU A 9 0.90 -32.96 6.14
C LEU A 9 -0.09 -32.10 5.33
N LEU A 10 0.19 -30.89 4.84
CA LEU A 10 1.40 -30.31 4.23
C LEU A 10 1.53 -28.80 4.58
N SER A 11 2.67 -28.28 5.05
CA SER A 11 3.84 -27.85 4.28
C SER A 11 3.53 -27.08 2.98
N ARG A 12 3.58 -25.74 3.05
CA ARG A 12 3.85 -24.87 1.89
C ARG A 12 4.97 -23.89 2.26
N HIS A 13 6.19 -24.38 2.23
CA HIS A 13 7.38 -23.59 1.99
C HIS A 13 7.91 -23.96 0.59
N LEU A 14 8.42 -22.97 -0.14
CA LEU A 14 9.29 -23.01 -1.34
C LEU A 14 8.67 -22.45 -2.63
N CYS A 15 8.91 -21.15 -2.85
CA CYS A 15 9.16 -20.53 -4.16
C CYS A 15 9.69 -19.12 -3.81
N CYS A 16 10.91 -18.65 -4.08
CA CYS A 16 11.92 -18.99 -5.06
C CYS A 16 13.32 -18.86 -4.43
N LYS A 17 14.19 -19.86 -4.63
CA LYS A 17 15.64 -19.69 -4.57
C LYS A 17 16.16 -19.93 -5.99
N SER A 18 16.68 -18.89 -6.64
CA SER A 18 17.51 -19.04 -7.84
C SER A 18 18.63 -18.01 -7.85
N ALA A 19 19.85 -18.50 -7.63
CA ALA A 19 21.11 -18.10 -8.26
C ALA A 19 21.23 -16.67 -8.86
N LEU A 20 21.26 -15.64 -8.02
CA LEU A 20 21.67 -14.28 -8.41
C LEU A 20 22.73 -13.75 -7.44
N THR A 21 23.86 -14.44 -7.31
CA THR A 21 24.89 -14.07 -6.33
C THR A 21 26.27 -13.79 -6.93
N THR A 22 26.50 -14.03 -8.22
CA THR A 22 27.86 -13.93 -8.78
C THR A 22 28.08 -12.76 -9.74
N LEU A 23 27.03 -12.16 -10.32
CA LEU A 23 27.20 -11.06 -11.30
C LEU A 23 27.16 -9.65 -10.70
N PHE A 24 26.66 -9.46 -9.47
CA PHE A 24 26.39 -8.12 -8.93
C PHE A 24 27.48 -7.51 -8.05
N LEU A 25 28.48 -8.29 -7.60
CA LEU A 25 29.55 -7.75 -6.74
C LEU A 25 30.56 -6.88 -7.50
N ASN A 26 30.59 -6.94 -8.84
CA ASN A 26 31.52 -6.13 -9.63
C ASN A 26 30.98 -4.73 -9.99
N SER A 27 29.67 -4.46 -9.85
CA SER A 27 29.09 -3.17 -10.25
C SER A 27 29.11 -2.10 -9.13
N LEU A 28 29.29 -2.48 -7.87
CA LEU A 28 29.20 -1.55 -6.72
C LEU A 28 30.53 -0.91 -6.34
N ARG A 29 31.57 -1.09 -7.15
CA ARG A 29 32.89 -0.47 -6.94
C ARG A 29 33.06 0.80 -7.79
N GLN A 30 32.12 1.73 -7.73
CA GLN A 30 32.33 3.11 -8.19
C GLN A 30 31.89 4.11 -7.12
N LYS A 31 32.83 4.41 -6.20
CA LYS A 31 32.80 5.60 -5.35
C LYS A 31 32.93 6.83 -6.26
N GLY A 32 31.80 7.44 -6.61
CA GLY A 32 31.81 8.70 -7.39
C GLY A 32 30.46 9.45 -7.51
N GLN A 33 29.38 8.98 -6.90
CA GLN A 33 28.03 9.47 -7.22
C GLN A 33 27.32 10.27 -6.11
N TYR A 34 28.05 10.82 -5.14
CA TYR A 34 27.42 11.72 -4.15
C TYR A 34 26.97 13.06 -4.76
N GLY A 35 27.64 13.52 -5.83
CA GLY A 35 27.23 14.73 -6.57
C GLY A 35 26.01 14.53 -7.46
N VAL A 36 25.80 13.31 -8.00
CA VAL A 36 24.67 12.99 -8.88
C VAL A 36 23.34 12.94 -8.09
N PHE A 37 23.40 12.51 -6.83
CA PHE A 37 22.21 12.43 -5.96
C PHE A 37 21.62 13.81 -5.62
N LEU A 38 22.44 14.85 -5.45
CA LEU A 38 21.98 16.22 -5.18
C LEU A 38 21.36 16.88 -6.43
N VAL A 39 21.91 16.60 -7.62
CA VAL A 39 21.34 17.07 -8.89
C VAL A 39 20.00 16.39 -9.16
N GLN A 40 19.85 15.11 -8.82
CA GLN A 40 18.60 14.36 -8.96
C GLN A 40 17.48 14.92 -8.05
N GLN A 41 17.80 15.30 -6.80
CA GLN A 41 16.81 15.91 -5.90
C GLN A 41 16.28 17.26 -6.40
N HIS A 42 17.13 18.06 -7.06
CA HIS A 42 16.69 19.33 -7.63
C HIS A 42 15.78 19.12 -8.86
N GLN A 43 16.07 18.09 -9.68
CA GLN A 43 15.23 17.70 -10.81
C GLN A 43 13.86 17.14 -10.36
N ASP A 44 13.80 16.39 -9.26
CA ASP A 44 12.54 15.90 -8.70
C ASP A 44 11.65 17.03 -8.16
N TYR A 45 12.25 18.09 -7.62
CA TYR A 45 11.53 19.29 -7.18
C TYR A 45 10.96 20.09 -8.37
N GLU A 46 11.75 20.26 -9.44
CA GLU A 46 11.31 20.89 -10.69
C GLU A 46 10.23 20.06 -11.42
N PHE A 47 10.32 18.72 -11.39
CA PHE A 47 9.30 17.83 -11.94
C PHE A 47 7.98 17.91 -11.16
N LYS A 48 8.03 18.02 -9.82
CA LYS A 48 6.84 18.29 -8.99
C LYS A 48 6.19 19.64 -9.31
N LYS A 49 6.97 20.69 -9.56
CA LYS A 49 6.46 21.99 -10.03
C LYS A 49 5.75 21.87 -11.39
N LYS A 50 6.31 21.10 -12.33
CA LYS A 50 5.71 20.87 -13.65
C LYS A 50 4.41 20.05 -13.60
N LEU A 51 4.29 19.09 -12.68
CA LEU A 51 3.02 18.37 -12.43
C LEU A 51 1.93 19.28 -11.85
N GLN A 52 2.29 20.29 -11.05
CA GLN A 52 1.33 21.27 -10.53
C GLN A 52 0.79 22.23 -11.62
N GLY A 53 1.59 22.53 -12.64
CA GLY A 53 1.17 23.36 -13.79
C GLY A 53 0.25 22.68 -14.80
N ARG A 54 0.12 21.34 -14.77
CA ARG A 54 -0.67 20.55 -15.73
C ARG A 54 -2.10 20.21 -15.27
N LYS A 55 -2.62 20.86 -14.23
CA LYS A 55 -4.05 20.78 -13.88
C LYS A 55 -4.90 21.59 -14.86
N ARG A 56 -5.04 21.11 -16.10
CA ARG A 56 -6.15 21.51 -16.97
C ARG A 56 -6.70 20.30 -17.72
N THR A 57 -7.99 20.06 -17.46
CA THR A 57 -8.93 19.23 -18.22
C THR A 57 -8.69 17.72 -18.23
N LEU A 58 -8.66 17.13 -17.03
CA LEU A 58 -9.28 15.81 -16.85
C LEU A 58 -10.76 16.07 -16.54
N PRO A 59 -11.73 15.42 -17.21
CA PRO A 59 -13.13 15.55 -16.84
C PRO A 59 -13.27 15.04 -15.41
N THR A 60 -13.44 15.99 -14.47
CA THR A 60 -13.78 15.69 -13.09
C THR A 60 -15.14 15.04 -13.13
N SER A 61 -15.15 13.70 -13.20
CA SER A 61 -16.28 12.89 -12.78
C SER A 61 -16.58 13.29 -11.34
N THR A 62 -17.49 14.25 -11.19
CA THR A 62 -17.93 14.70 -9.89
C THR A 62 -18.50 13.48 -9.18
N PRO A 63 -17.89 13.01 -8.07
CA PRO A 63 -18.40 11.82 -7.41
C PRO A 63 -19.86 12.09 -7.01
N PRO A 64 -20.71 11.06 -7.09
CA PRO A 64 -22.13 11.20 -6.83
C PRO A 64 -22.34 11.93 -5.49
N PRO A 65 -23.29 12.88 -5.43
CA PRO A 65 -23.48 13.76 -4.28
C PRO A 65 -23.76 13.00 -2.97
N GLN A 66 -24.17 11.73 -3.06
CA GLN A 66 -24.54 10.87 -1.94
C GLN A 66 -23.50 10.73 -0.84
N PHE A 67 -22.19 10.81 -1.12
CA PHE A 67 -21.16 10.55 -0.11
C PHE A 67 -20.40 11.79 0.36
N ARG A 68 -20.87 12.99 -0.02
CA ARG A 68 -20.18 14.23 0.37
C ARG A 68 -20.31 14.50 1.85
N HIS A 69 -21.47 14.21 2.44
CA HIS A 69 -21.74 14.52 3.84
C HIS A 69 -20.87 13.68 4.78
N GLU A 70 -20.76 12.38 4.54
CA GLU A 70 -20.04 11.45 5.41
C GLU A 70 -18.54 11.68 5.33
N ARG A 71 -18.02 12.00 4.14
CA ARG A 71 -16.62 12.42 3.99
C ARG A 71 -16.32 13.73 4.74
N LEU A 72 -17.29 14.65 4.86
CA LEU A 72 -17.14 15.87 5.66
C LEU A 72 -17.17 15.57 7.16
N LEU A 73 -18.09 14.71 7.61
CA LEU A 73 -18.17 14.28 9.01
C LEU A 73 -16.86 13.61 9.47
N ILE A 74 -16.32 12.68 8.68
CA ILE A 74 -15.05 12.01 9.02
C ILE A 74 -13.91 13.00 9.19
N LYS A 75 -13.84 14.05 8.37
CA LYS A 75 -12.79 15.08 8.49
C LYS A 75 -12.87 15.89 9.78
N GLN A 76 -14.06 15.99 10.38
CA GLN A 76 -14.28 16.71 11.63
C GLN A 76 -13.98 15.85 12.87
N MET A 77 -13.92 14.53 12.72
CA MET A 77 -13.66 13.61 13.84
C MET A 77 -12.24 13.80 14.39
N VAL A 78 -12.12 13.72 15.71
CA VAL A 78 -10.89 14.03 16.45
C VAL A 78 -10.16 12.78 16.94
N THR A 79 -10.85 11.64 17.06
CA THR A 79 -10.22 10.36 17.42
C THR A 79 -10.44 9.31 16.34
N ALA A 80 -9.56 8.31 16.24
CA ALA A 80 -9.83 7.17 15.36
C ALA A 80 -10.95 6.28 15.88
N SER A 81 -11.24 6.29 17.19
CA SER A 81 -12.37 5.56 17.76
C SER A 81 -13.70 6.08 17.18
N ASP A 82 -13.87 7.41 17.10
CA ASP A 82 -15.06 8.02 16.52
C ASP A 82 -15.22 7.63 15.04
N ILE A 83 -14.09 7.62 14.30
CA ILE A 83 -14.06 7.23 12.89
C ILE A 83 -14.47 5.75 12.73
N ILE A 84 -13.90 4.86 13.53
CA ILE A 84 -14.19 3.42 13.48
C ILE A 84 -15.66 3.16 13.83
N GLN A 85 -16.15 3.74 14.92
CA GLN A 85 -17.55 3.60 15.34
C GLN A 85 -18.52 4.15 14.30
N PHE A 86 -18.17 5.25 13.64
CA PHE A 86 -18.96 5.80 12.54
C PHE A 86 -19.02 4.83 11.36
N LEU A 87 -17.87 4.32 10.89
CA LEU A 87 -17.81 3.35 9.79
C LEU A 87 -18.55 2.04 10.10
N GLU A 88 -18.53 1.58 11.36
CA GLU A 88 -19.26 0.39 11.80
C GLU A 88 -20.77 0.52 11.60
N LYS A 89 -21.34 1.66 12.04
CA LYS A 89 -22.79 1.93 11.99
C LYS A 89 -23.32 2.21 10.59
N MET A 90 -22.45 2.65 9.68
CA MET A 90 -22.84 2.95 8.31
C MET A 90 -23.09 1.68 7.48
N PRO A 91 -24.05 1.69 6.54
CA PRO A 91 -24.18 0.62 5.56
C PRO A 91 -22.91 0.51 4.70
N PRO A 92 -22.67 -0.62 3.99
CA PRO A 92 -21.57 -0.71 3.03
C PRO A 92 -21.63 0.46 2.04
N GLN A 93 -20.53 1.22 1.96
CA GLN A 93 -20.43 2.43 1.13
C GLN A 93 -19.29 2.31 0.13
N ASP A 94 -19.23 3.31 -0.74
CA ASP A 94 -18.12 3.52 -1.66
C ASP A 94 -16.75 3.60 -0.93
N MET A 95 -15.75 2.98 -1.53
CA MET A 95 -14.37 2.87 -1.03
C MET A 95 -13.72 4.22 -0.70
N SER A 96 -14.15 5.28 -1.37
CA SER A 96 -13.70 6.65 -1.10
C SER A 96 -13.96 7.14 0.33
N VAL A 97 -15.02 6.69 1.00
CA VAL A 97 -15.32 7.04 2.39
C VAL A 97 -14.24 6.48 3.30
N TYR A 98 -13.84 5.23 3.07
CA TYR A 98 -12.74 4.57 3.78
C TYR A 98 -11.39 5.19 3.46
N ALA A 99 -11.15 5.64 2.23
CA ALA A 99 -9.93 6.38 1.89
C ALA A 99 -9.81 7.69 2.67
N VAL A 100 -10.92 8.42 2.84
CA VAL A 100 -10.97 9.63 3.68
C VAL A 100 -10.73 9.30 5.15
N ALA A 101 -11.27 8.17 5.65
CA ALA A 101 -11.02 7.70 7.01
C ALA A 101 -9.54 7.37 7.25
N ILE A 102 -8.90 6.62 6.34
CA ILE A 102 -7.46 6.32 6.39
C ILE A 102 -6.63 7.60 6.42
N LYS A 103 -6.93 8.56 5.52
CA LYS A 103 -6.26 9.85 5.50
C LYS A 103 -6.45 10.61 6.81
N ARG A 104 -7.66 10.58 7.39
CA ARG A 104 -7.91 11.25 8.67
C ARG A 104 -7.15 10.58 9.81
N CYS A 105 -7.14 9.25 9.90
CA CYS A 105 -6.31 8.52 10.86
C CYS A 105 -4.82 8.81 10.69
N PHE A 106 -4.37 9.09 9.46
CA PHE A 106 -3.03 9.59 9.18
C PHE A 106 -2.77 10.97 9.79
N GLU A 107 -3.65 11.93 9.56
CA GLU A 107 -3.56 13.27 10.16
C GLU A 107 -3.56 13.20 11.71
N LEU A 108 -4.31 12.26 12.28
CA LEU A 108 -4.39 12.03 13.72
C LEU A 108 -3.21 11.23 14.30
N LYS A 109 -2.25 10.78 13.47
CA LYS A 109 -1.09 9.96 13.90
C LYS A 109 -1.46 8.62 14.55
N GLN A 110 -2.54 7.97 14.09
CA GLN A 110 -3.04 6.71 14.65
C GLN A 110 -2.96 5.53 13.64
N PRO A 111 -1.76 4.98 13.38
CA PRO A 111 -1.56 3.88 12.42
C PRO A 111 -2.31 2.59 12.78
N ASN A 112 -2.54 2.35 14.07
CA ASN A 112 -3.23 1.13 14.54
C ASN A 112 -4.68 1.07 14.03
N ALA A 113 -5.28 2.23 13.71
CA ALA A 113 -6.63 2.30 13.16
C ALA A 113 -6.72 1.74 11.74
N PHE A 114 -5.64 1.74 10.96
CA PHE A 114 -5.67 1.26 9.58
C PHE A 114 -6.06 -0.20 9.51
N HIS A 115 -5.50 -1.03 10.39
CA HIS A 115 -5.82 -2.45 10.44
C HIS A 115 -7.31 -2.70 10.76
N GLN A 116 -7.88 -1.90 11.66
CA GLN A 116 -9.31 -1.99 12.02
C GLN A 116 -10.19 -1.58 10.84
N ILE A 117 -9.86 -0.48 10.16
CA ILE A 117 -10.58 -0.03 8.96
C ILE A 117 -10.53 -1.08 7.85
N ILE A 118 -9.36 -1.69 7.59
CA ILE A 118 -9.22 -2.76 6.59
C ILE A 118 -10.05 -3.99 6.98
N LYS A 119 -10.06 -4.36 8.27
CA LYS A 119 -10.90 -5.45 8.78
C LYS A 119 -12.39 -5.16 8.57
N LEU A 120 -12.84 -3.92 8.81
CA LEU A 120 -14.22 -3.50 8.58
C LEU A 120 -14.63 -3.59 7.10
N ILE A 121 -13.75 -3.14 6.19
CA ILE A 121 -13.98 -3.27 4.73
C ILE A 121 -14.23 -4.73 4.35
N HIS A 122 -13.40 -5.63 4.87
CA HIS A 122 -13.55 -7.07 4.62
C HIS A 122 -14.85 -7.63 5.23
N GLN A 123 -15.16 -7.29 6.49
CA GLN A 123 -16.38 -7.73 7.16
C GLN A 123 -17.65 -7.26 6.45
N LYS A 124 -17.61 -6.08 5.83
CA LYS A 124 -18.72 -5.52 5.04
C LYS A 124 -18.72 -5.99 3.58
N ASN A 125 -17.82 -6.90 3.21
CA ASN A 125 -17.70 -7.46 1.86
C ASN A 125 -17.56 -6.38 0.76
N ILE A 126 -16.80 -5.31 1.04
CA ILE A 126 -16.60 -4.21 0.10
C ILE A 126 -15.34 -4.49 -0.72
N SER A 127 -15.44 -4.43 -2.04
CA SER A 127 -14.30 -4.60 -2.93
C SER A 127 -13.25 -3.52 -2.71
N LEU A 128 -11.99 -3.92 -2.51
CA LEU A 128 -10.86 -3.01 -2.48
C LEU A 128 -10.68 -2.32 -3.84
N SER A 129 -10.24 -1.06 -3.81
CA SER A 129 -9.84 -0.33 -5.01
C SER A 129 -8.35 -0.05 -4.99
N ILE A 130 -7.71 -0.03 -6.17
CA ILE A 130 -6.27 0.23 -6.29
C ILE A 130 -5.88 1.57 -5.66
N ILE A 131 -6.72 2.59 -5.81
CA ILE A 131 -6.53 3.92 -5.22
C ILE A 131 -6.48 3.84 -3.69
N PHE A 132 -7.35 3.04 -3.07
CA PHE A 132 -7.37 2.85 -1.62
C PHE A 132 -6.11 2.11 -1.16
N CYS A 133 -5.74 1.01 -1.83
CA CYS A 133 -4.53 0.27 -1.52
C CYS A 133 -3.29 1.17 -1.58
N ASN A 134 -3.13 1.94 -2.66
CA ASN A 134 -2.04 2.91 -2.83
C ASN A 134 -1.99 3.95 -1.72
N THR A 135 -3.16 4.46 -1.31
CA THR A 135 -3.28 5.42 -0.20
C THR A 135 -2.76 4.82 1.11
N VAL A 136 -3.16 3.58 1.43
CA VAL A 136 -2.70 2.91 2.65
C VAL A 136 -1.19 2.63 2.59
N LEU A 137 -0.70 2.08 1.47
CA LEU A 137 0.73 1.77 1.31
C LEU A 137 1.57 3.04 1.44
N HIS A 138 1.15 4.15 0.85
CA HIS A 138 1.83 5.44 0.95
C HIS A 138 1.96 5.92 2.39
N TYR A 139 0.86 5.94 3.15
CA TYR A 139 0.88 6.40 4.53
C TYR A 139 1.67 5.49 5.47
N LEU A 140 1.61 4.16 5.26
CA LEU A 140 2.45 3.23 6.01
C LEU A 140 3.93 3.43 5.71
N GLY A 141 4.27 3.62 4.43
CA GLY A 141 5.62 3.96 3.98
C GLY A 141 6.11 5.28 4.59
N PHE A 142 5.24 6.29 4.66
CA PHE A 142 5.54 7.58 5.28
C PHE A 142 5.92 7.43 6.75
N TRP A 143 5.15 6.66 7.53
CA TRP A 143 5.42 6.40 8.95
C TRP A 143 6.48 5.32 9.24
N ASN A 144 7.18 4.84 8.22
CA ASN A 144 8.16 3.77 8.36
C ASN A 144 7.57 2.46 8.94
N LYS A 145 6.27 2.22 8.76
CA LYS A 145 5.57 0.98 9.15
C LYS A 145 5.68 -0.08 8.06
N LEU A 146 6.92 -0.32 7.65
CA LEU A 146 7.26 -1.05 6.43
C LEU A 146 6.96 -2.55 6.50
N ASP A 147 6.98 -3.18 7.68
CA ASP A 147 6.54 -4.59 7.83
C ASP A 147 5.05 -4.75 7.55
N LEU A 148 4.25 -3.82 8.07
CA LEU A 148 2.81 -3.80 7.81
C LEU A 148 2.51 -3.45 6.35
N GLN A 149 3.27 -2.51 5.78
CA GLN A 149 3.18 -2.16 4.36
C GLN A 149 3.43 -3.40 3.47
N LYS A 150 4.52 -4.12 3.71
CA LYS A 150 4.86 -5.37 3.00
C LYS A 150 3.77 -6.42 3.16
N LYS A 151 3.34 -6.67 4.39
CA LYS A 151 2.29 -7.65 4.68
C LYS A 151 0.99 -7.35 3.93
N LEU A 152 0.54 -6.09 3.92
CA LEU A 152 -0.68 -5.72 3.21
C LEU A 152 -0.51 -5.81 1.69
N PHE A 153 0.64 -5.39 1.15
CA PHE A 153 0.94 -5.55 -0.27
C PHE A 153 0.87 -7.02 -0.70
N GLU A 154 1.54 -7.91 0.05
CA GLU A 154 1.51 -9.34 -0.21
C GLU A 154 0.09 -9.90 -0.12
N GLN A 155 -0.68 -9.51 0.90
CA GLN A 155 -2.06 -9.96 1.05
C GLN A 155 -2.94 -9.54 -0.12
N TRP A 156 -2.84 -8.29 -0.57
CA TRP A 156 -3.70 -7.73 -1.62
C TRP A 156 -3.35 -8.21 -3.02
N PHE A 157 -2.06 -8.22 -3.37
CA PHE A 157 -1.62 -8.38 -4.75
C PHE A 157 -1.04 -9.76 -5.05
N ILE A 158 -0.35 -10.37 -4.08
CA ILE A 158 0.38 -11.63 -4.29
C ILE A 158 -0.47 -12.83 -3.87
N CYS A 159 -0.90 -12.84 -2.60
CA CYS A 159 -1.71 -13.90 -2.01
C CYS A 159 -3.19 -13.78 -2.36
N LYS A 160 -3.64 -12.58 -2.76
CA LYS A 160 -5.05 -12.27 -3.11
C LYS A 160 -6.03 -12.66 -1.99
N GLN A 161 -5.56 -12.60 -0.75
CA GLN A 161 -6.45 -12.64 0.42
C GLN A 161 -7.23 -11.32 0.37
N PHE A 162 -8.57 -11.38 0.46
CA PHE A 162 -9.50 -10.24 0.37
C PHE A 162 -10.09 -9.91 -1.02
N ALA A 163 -10.03 -10.82 -2.00
CA ALA A 163 -10.82 -10.70 -3.24
C ALA A 163 -12.07 -11.61 -3.19
N PRO A 164 -13.20 -11.18 -2.59
CA PRO A 164 -14.45 -11.89 -2.74
C PRO A 164 -15.01 -11.57 -4.13
N ASN A 165 -14.88 -12.54 -5.04
CA ASN A 165 -15.68 -12.72 -6.25
C ASN A 165 -15.68 -11.69 -7.39
N THR A 166 -15.11 -10.49 -7.29
CA THR A 166 -15.11 -9.57 -8.46
C THR A 166 -13.88 -8.66 -8.48
N ALA A 167 -13.19 -8.66 -9.63
CA ALA A 167 -12.01 -7.87 -9.98
C ALA A 167 -10.67 -8.36 -9.39
N HIS A 168 -9.85 -8.88 -10.29
CA HIS A 168 -8.42 -9.07 -10.09
C HIS A 168 -7.78 -7.71 -9.78
N LEU A 169 -7.15 -7.58 -8.61
CA LEU A 169 -6.43 -6.37 -8.24
C LEU A 169 -4.94 -6.61 -8.48
N ASP A 170 -4.43 -6.05 -9.58
CA ASP A 170 -3.00 -6.05 -9.87
C ASP A 170 -2.32 -4.81 -9.29
N PRO A 171 -1.08 -4.93 -8.83
CA PRO A 171 -0.33 -3.75 -8.38
C PRO A 171 -0.02 -2.89 -9.60
N ASP A 172 -0.26 -1.58 -9.47
CA ASP A 172 0.12 -0.61 -10.49
C ASP A 172 1.51 -0.02 -10.22
N GLU A 173 1.98 0.82 -11.14
CA GLU A 173 3.26 1.52 -11.01
C GLU A 173 3.35 2.29 -9.68
N ILE A 174 2.24 2.87 -9.22
CA ILE A 174 2.17 3.60 -7.95
C ILE A 174 2.37 2.64 -6.77
N SER A 175 1.68 1.50 -6.76
CA SER A 175 1.80 0.46 -5.73
C SER A 175 3.25 0.04 -5.56
N LEU A 176 3.90 -0.32 -6.67
CA LEU A 176 5.27 -0.83 -6.71
C LEU A 176 6.28 0.25 -6.33
N ASN A 177 6.09 1.49 -6.81
CA ASN A 177 6.93 2.62 -6.42
C ASN A 177 6.87 2.90 -4.91
N GLU A 178 5.70 2.80 -4.27
CA GLU A 178 5.61 2.96 -2.81
C GLU A 178 6.33 1.84 -2.05
N MET A 179 6.34 0.61 -2.59
CA MET A 179 7.10 -0.51 -2.03
C MET A 179 8.61 -0.32 -2.19
N ILE A 180 9.08 0.12 -3.37
CA ILE A 180 10.49 0.40 -3.64
C ILE A 180 11.00 1.54 -2.73
N LYS A 181 10.22 2.61 -2.56
CA LYS A 181 10.54 3.69 -1.60
C LYS A 181 10.68 3.15 -0.17
N GLY A 182 9.81 2.23 0.23
CA GLY A 182 9.91 1.54 1.51
C GLY A 182 11.22 0.75 1.65
N CYS A 183 11.59 -0.01 0.62
CA CYS A 183 12.85 -0.77 0.59
C CYS A 183 14.08 0.15 0.67
N SER A 184 14.06 1.27 -0.04
CA SER A 184 15.13 2.29 0.00
C SER A 184 15.37 2.80 1.43
N LYS A 185 14.30 3.08 2.20
CA LYS A 185 14.41 3.50 3.61
C LYS A 185 15.06 2.44 4.52
N ARG A 186 14.94 1.15 4.18
CA ARG A 186 15.55 0.02 4.91
C ARG A 186 16.94 -0.36 4.41
N GLY A 187 17.34 0.11 3.23
CA GLY A 187 18.50 -0.43 2.53
C GLY A 187 18.31 -1.87 2.01
N ASP A 188 17.06 -2.32 1.83
CA ASP A 188 16.75 -3.67 1.36
C ASP A 188 16.75 -3.74 -0.16
N VAL A 189 17.95 -3.80 -0.74
CA VAL A 189 18.15 -3.82 -2.20
C VAL A 189 17.52 -5.04 -2.87
N LYS A 190 17.54 -6.21 -2.20
CA LYS A 190 16.98 -7.45 -2.76
C LYS A 190 15.48 -7.33 -2.93
N GLN A 191 14.80 -6.82 -1.91
CA GLN A 191 13.36 -6.63 -1.96
C GLN A 191 12.97 -5.51 -2.94
N ALA A 192 13.76 -4.45 -3.06
CA ALA A 192 13.56 -3.41 -4.06
C ALA A 192 13.62 -3.96 -5.49
N LEU A 193 14.62 -4.80 -5.78
CA LEU A 193 14.76 -5.45 -7.09
C LEU A 193 13.55 -6.34 -7.40
N TYR A 194 13.08 -7.13 -6.44
CA TYR A 194 11.87 -7.94 -6.63
C TYR A 194 10.66 -7.09 -7.04
N TYR A 195 10.42 -5.95 -6.38
CA TYR A 195 9.30 -5.08 -6.77
C TYR A 195 9.53 -4.37 -8.11
N PHE A 196 10.77 -4.08 -8.47
CA PHE A 196 11.11 -3.53 -9.78
C PHE A 196 10.89 -4.55 -10.91
N GLU A 197 11.21 -5.82 -10.67
CA GLU A 197 10.95 -6.90 -11.63
C GLU A 197 9.45 -7.10 -11.89
N LEU A 198 8.58 -6.79 -10.91
CA LEU A 198 7.13 -6.81 -11.11
C LEU A 198 6.60 -5.68 -12.01
N LEU A 199 7.42 -4.67 -12.34
CA LEU A 199 7.05 -3.59 -13.28
C LEU A 199 7.27 -3.97 -14.75
N ILE A 200 8.08 -5.00 -15.03
CA ILE A 200 8.54 -5.40 -16.37
C ILE A 200 7.72 -6.59 -16.86
#